data_AF-A0A8X6Y6D4-F1
#
_entry.id   AF-A0A8X6Y6D4-F1
#
_cell.length_a   1.000
_cell.length_b   1.000
_cell.length_c   1.000
_cell.angle_alpha   90.00
_cell.angle_beta   90.00
_cell.angle_gamma   90.00
#
_symmetry.space_group_name_H-M   'P 1'
#
loop_
_entity.id
_entity.type
_entity.pdbx_description
1 polymer ?
#
loop_
_entity_poly.entity_id
_entity_poly.type
_entity_poly.pdbx_seq_one_letter_code
_entity_poly.pdbx_strand_id
1 'polypeptide(L)'
;PCDGGFACGENLQDHVGSAGMHFVIDEPVSLIPNRILSLKNFLSFITMGKGPLTILGGAEGLAFVNTPYANKSDDWPDIEIHFISSSPSSDEGVSIRRVMGL
;
A
#
# COMPACT_ATOMS: atom_id res chain seq x y z
N PRO A 1 19.13 -5.68 -24.87
CA PRO A 1 18.94 -7.12 -25.18
C PRO A 1 19.61 -7.93 -24.09
N CYS A 2 19.11 -9.12 -23.76
CA CYS A 2 19.89 -10.10 -23.01
C CYS A 2 21.05 -10.55 -23.90
N ASP A 3 22.15 -9.82 -23.83
CA ASP A 3 23.21 -9.72 -24.83
C ASP A 3 24.41 -10.63 -24.55
N GLY A 4 24.25 -11.58 -23.62
CA GLY A 4 25.25 -12.60 -23.26
C GLY A 4 24.88 -14.05 -23.61
N GLY A 5 23.87 -14.28 -24.46
CA GLY A 5 23.47 -15.64 -24.88
C GLY A 5 22.61 -16.43 -23.87
N PHE A 6 22.25 -15.82 -22.75
CA PHE A 6 21.27 -16.36 -21.80
C PHE A 6 19.97 -15.56 -21.87
N ALA A 7 18.83 -16.23 -21.72
CA ALA A 7 17.55 -15.56 -21.57
C ALA A 7 17.53 -14.80 -20.23
N CYS A 8 17.06 -13.55 -20.23
CA CYS A 8 16.76 -12.81 -19.01
C CYS A 8 15.39 -12.15 -19.10
N GLY A 9 14.83 -11.86 -17.93
CA GLY A 9 13.43 -11.45 -17.76
C GLY A 9 12.48 -12.61 -17.41
N GLU A 10 12.98 -13.84 -17.38
CA GLU A 10 12.19 -15.03 -17.01
C GLU A 10 12.05 -15.17 -15.48
N ASN A 11 10.95 -15.82 -15.05
CA ASN A 11 10.65 -16.13 -13.65
C ASN A 11 10.54 -14.91 -12.70
N LEU A 12 10.07 -13.76 -13.20
CA LEU A 12 9.67 -12.65 -12.35
C LEU A 12 8.48 -13.09 -11.48
N GLN A 13 8.65 -13.04 -10.16
CA GLN A 13 7.59 -13.28 -9.20
C GLN A 13 7.20 -11.95 -8.57
N ASP A 14 5.89 -11.75 -8.45
CA ASP A 14 5.29 -10.63 -7.72
C ASP A 14 4.08 -11.16 -6.96
N HIS A 15 3.67 -10.47 -5.91
CA HIS A 15 2.46 -10.80 -5.19
C HIS A 15 1.26 -10.25 -5.94
N VAL A 16 0.23 -11.08 -6.13
CA VAL A 16 -1.05 -10.62 -6.66
C VAL A 16 -1.83 -9.95 -5.53
N GLY A 17 -2.00 -8.64 -5.62
CA GLY A 17 -2.83 -7.88 -4.70
C GLY A 17 -4.25 -7.68 -5.23
N SER A 18 -5.22 -7.64 -4.32
CA SER A 18 -6.52 -7.01 -4.57
C SER A 18 -6.43 -5.52 -4.27
N ALA A 19 -7.28 -4.69 -4.90
CA ALA A 19 -7.46 -3.29 -4.49
C ALA A 19 -7.92 -3.16 -3.02
N GLY A 20 -8.34 -4.27 -2.40
CA GLY A 20 -8.68 -4.38 -1.00
C GLY A 20 -10.14 -4.12 -0.73
N MET A 21 -10.51 -4.16 0.55
CA MET A 21 -11.82 -3.74 1.02
C MET A 21 -11.72 -2.30 1.53
N HIS A 22 -12.70 -1.48 1.18
CA HIS A 22 -12.79 -0.10 1.65
C HIS A 22 -14.11 0.10 2.38
N PHE A 23 -14.05 0.85 3.47
CA PHE A 23 -15.21 1.20 4.27
C PHE A 23 -15.13 2.67 4.68
N VAL A 24 -16.30 3.27 4.91
CA VAL A 24 -16.41 4.64 5.41
C VAL A 24 -16.34 4.62 6.93
N ILE A 25 -15.72 5.66 7.48
CA ILE A 25 -15.69 5.94 8.92
C ILE A 25 -16.29 7.33 9.16
N ASP A 26 -16.94 7.51 10.31
CA ASP A 26 -17.55 8.80 10.66
C ASP A 26 -16.49 9.85 11.05
N GLU A 27 -15.41 9.40 11.69
CA GLU A 27 -14.34 10.27 12.14
C GLU A 27 -13.46 10.74 10.97
N PRO A 28 -13.10 12.04 10.90
CA PRO A 28 -12.30 12.59 9.81
C PRO A 28 -10.80 12.30 9.98
N VAL A 29 -10.45 11.03 10.20
CA VAL A 29 -9.06 10.60 10.46
C VAL A 29 -8.40 9.92 9.26
N SER A 30 -9.14 9.63 8.18
CA SER A 30 -8.56 9.09 6.94
C SER A 30 -7.52 10.03 6.34
N LEU A 31 -6.48 9.44 5.74
CA LEU A 31 -5.42 10.17 5.05
C LEU A 31 -5.90 10.59 3.66
N ILE A 32 -6.35 11.83 3.57
CA ILE A 32 -6.76 12.45 2.31
C ILE A 32 -5.61 13.34 1.81
N PRO A 33 -5.09 13.16 0.57
CA PRO A 33 -3.95 13.92 0.05
C PRO A 33 -4.06 15.43 0.25
N ASN A 34 -5.21 16.02 -0.09
CA ASN A 34 -5.48 17.45 0.05
C ASN A 34 -5.40 17.96 1.50
N ARG A 35 -5.55 17.09 2.50
CA ARG A 35 -5.45 17.43 3.93
C ARG A 35 -4.02 17.24 4.46
N ILE A 36 -3.32 16.22 3.98
CA ILE A 36 -2.01 15.83 4.52
C ILE A 36 -0.85 16.54 3.82
N LEU A 37 -0.97 16.82 2.51
CA LEU A 37 0.05 17.49 1.69
C LEU A 37 -0.01 19.03 1.83
N SER A 38 0.06 19.52 3.07
CA SER A 38 0.08 20.94 3.39
C SER A 38 1.49 21.43 3.74
N LEU A 39 1.80 22.70 3.48
CA LEU A 39 3.08 23.32 3.86
C LEU A 39 3.36 23.18 5.37
N LYS A 40 2.32 23.28 6.21
CA LYS A 40 2.44 23.10 7.66
C LYS A 40 2.93 21.69 8.02
N ASN A 41 2.33 20.66 7.43
CA ASN A 41 2.73 19.27 7.68
C ASN A 41 4.12 19.00 7.12
N PHE A 42 4.45 19.56 5.95
CA PHE A 42 5.78 19.48 5.36
C PHE A 42 6.85 20.08 6.27
N LEU A 43 6.65 21.31 6.76
CA LEU A 43 7.60 21.95 7.67
C LEU A 43 7.72 21.17 8.99
N SER A 44 6.60 20.68 9.53
CA SER A 44 6.62 19.83 10.74
C SER A 44 7.42 18.55 10.53
N PHE A 45 7.33 17.95 9.35
CA PHE A 45 8.09 16.75 9.00
C PHE A 45 9.58 17.04 8.93
N ILE A 46 10.01 18.03 8.15
CA ILE A 46 11.45 18.29 7.93
C ILE A 46 12.16 18.91 9.14
N THR A 47 11.46 19.69 9.96
CA THR A 47 12.07 20.39 11.10
C THR A 47 11.98 19.61 12.41
N MET A 48 10.88 18.87 12.62
CA MET A 48 10.61 18.18 13.89
C MET A 48 10.52 16.66 13.75
N GLY A 49 10.53 16.11 12.53
CA GLY A 49 10.29 14.69 12.31
C GLY A 49 8.90 14.25 12.76
N LYS A 50 7.90 15.14 12.67
CA LYS A 50 6.53 14.90 13.16
C LYS A 50 5.47 15.25 12.13
N GLY A 51 4.28 14.68 12.32
CA GLY A 51 3.09 14.97 11.53
C GLY A 51 2.76 13.84 10.55
N PRO A 52 1.69 13.96 9.76
CA PRO A 52 1.16 12.86 8.97
C PRO A 52 2.10 12.35 7.87
N LEU A 53 3.14 13.11 7.51
CA LEU A 53 4.12 12.69 6.51
C LEU A 53 5.18 11.72 7.08
N THR A 54 5.18 11.45 8.39
CA THR A 54 6.02 10.39 8.98
C THR A 54 5.42 8.99 8.80
N ILE A 55 4.21 8.89 8.25
CA ILE A 55 3.52 7.62 8.06
C ILE A 55 4.13 6.79 6.95
N LEU A 56 4.12 5.47 7.09
CA LEU A 56 4.73 4.52 6.16
C LEU A 56 3.80 4.22 4.98
N GLY A 57 3.54 5.23 4.13
CA GLY A 57 2.68 5.08 2.95
C GLY A 57 1.20 4.82 3.27
N GLY A 58 0.80 5.07 4.53
CA GLY A 58 -0.56 4.80 5.03
C GLY A 58 -0.76 3.40 5.60
N ALA A 59 0.25 2.51 5.54
CA ALA A 59 0.17 1.20 6.16
C ALA A 59 0.41 1.28 7.67
N GLU A 60 -0.63 0.98 8.45
CA GLU A 60 -0.62 1.06 9.92
C GLU A 60 -0.42 -0.30 10.57
N GLY A 61 -0.75 -1.38 9.85
CA GLY A 61 -0.71 -2.72 10.38
C GLY A 61 -0.67 -3.76 9.27
N LEU A 62 -0.08 -4.90 9.61
CA LEU A 62 0.02 -6.07 8.76
C LEU A 62 -0.54 -7.27 9.52
N ALA A 63 -1.23 -8.14 8.79
CA ALA A 63 -1.60 -9.45 9.28
C ALA A 63 -1.23 -10.50 8.24
N PHE A 64 -0.72 -11.64 8.71
CA PHE A 64 -0.42 -12.78 7.88
C PHE A 64 -1.30 -13.94 8.31
N VAL A 65 -1.96 -14.57 7.35
CA VAL A 65 -2.97 -15.61 7.62
C VAL A 65 -2.82 -16.78 6.67
N ASN A 66 -3.25 -17.94 7.14
CA ASN A 66 -3.40 -19.14 6.32
C ASN A 66 -4.84 -19.28 5.86
N THR A 67 -5.06 -19.41 4.56
CA THR A 67 -6.36 -19.82 4.03
C THR A 67 -6.64 -21.30 4.34
N PRO A 68 -7.89 -21.77 4.20
CA PRO A 68 -8.18 -23.20 4.21
C PRO A 68 -7.47 -24.01 3.12
N TYR A 69 -6.92 -23.34 2.10
CA TYR A 69 -6.18 -23.94 1.00
C TYR A 69 -4.66 -23.86 1.17
N ALA A 70 -4.18 -23.20 2.22
CA ALA A 70 -2.76 -23.10 2.54
C ALA A 70 -2.16 -24.50 2.67
N ASN A 71 -0.97 -24.68 2.13
CA ASN A 71 -0.25 -25.94 2.25
C ASN A 71 0.20 -26.14 3.71
N LYS A 72 -0.36 -27.16 4.37
CA LYS A 72 -0.12 -27.42 5.80
C LYS A 72 1.30 -27.89 6.12
N SER A 73 2.07 -28.33 5.12
CA SER A 73 3.48 -28.69 5.31
C SER A 73 4.40 -27.48 5.32
N ASP A 74 3.95 -26.34 4.80
CA ASP A 74 4.77 -25.14 4.66
C ASP A 74 4.68 -24.31 5.95
N ASP A 75 5.75 -23.62 6.30
CA ASP A 75 5.87 -22.85 7.54
C ASP A 75 5.60 -21.35 7.37
N TRP A 76 5.11 -20.93 6.20
CA TRP A 76 4.78 -19.54 5.89
C TRP A 76 3.30 -19.32 5.50
N PRO A 77 2.77 -18.11 5.75
CA PRO A 77 1.41 -17.72 5.37
C PRO A 77 1.23 -17.63 3.86
N ASP A 78 0.01 -17.89 3.38
CA ASP A 78 -0.37 -17.74 1.96
C ASP A 78 -1.11 -16.43 1.64
N ILE A 79 -1.47 -15.64 2.67
CA ILE A 79 -2.06 -14.30 2.51
C ILE A 79 -1.41 -13.28 3.46
N GLU A 80 -1.18 -12.08 2.93
CA GLU A 80 -0.85 -10.85 3.67
C GLU A 80 -2.00 -9.84 3.55
N ILE A 81 -2.38 -9.21 4.67
CA ILE A 81 -3.42 -8.19 4.74
C ILE A 81 -2.76 -6.89 5.20
N HIS A 82 -2.95 -5.83 4.42
CA HIS A 82 -2.52 -4.48 4.76
C HIS A 82 -3.67 -3.67 5.34
N PHE A 83 -3.50 -3.16 6.56
CA PHE A 83 -4.41 -2.17 7.12
C PHE A 83 -3.93 -0.77 6.75
N ILE A 84 -4.67 -0.12 5.84
CA ILE A 84 -4.30 1.16 5.25
C ILE A 84 -5.26 2.26 5.71
N SER A 85 -4.71 3.40 6.14
CA SER A 85 -5.47 4.59 6.60
C SER A 85 -6.09 5.44 5.47
N SER A 86 -6.02 4.97 4.23
CA SER A 86 -6.55 5.61 3.01
C SER A 86 -7.23 4.60 2.10
N SER A 87 -7.92 5.08 1.07
CA SER A 87 -8.49 4.23 0.01
C SER A 87 -8.24 4.84 -1.38
N PRO A 88 -8.27 4.03 -2.45
CA PRO A 88 -8.31 4.53 -3.83
C PRO A 88 -9.41 5.57 -4.05
N SER A 89 -10.54 5.43 -3.37
CA SER A 89 -11.66 6.37 -3.43
C SER A 89 -11.37 7.71 -2.74
N SER A 90 -10.46 7.74 -1.76
CA SER A 90 -10.10 8.98 -1.03
C SER A 90 -9.03 9.82 -1.72
N ASP A 91 -8.41 9.32 -2.80
CA ASP A 91 -7.43 10.05 -3.64
C ASP A 91 -8.10 10.93 -4.72
N GLU A 92 -9.44 10.99 -4.74
CA GLU A 92 -10.22 11.83 -5.68
C GLU A 92 -9.91 11.53 -7.17
N GLY A 93 -9.32 10.36 -7.48
CA GLY A 93 -8.95 9.96 -8.84
C GLY A 93 -7.71 10.66 -9.40
N VAL A 94 -6.91 11.34 -8.56
CA VAL A 94 -5.74 12.10 -9.00
C VAL A 94 -4.61 11.17 -9.48
N SER A 95 -4.33 10.11 -8.73
CA SER A 95 -3.15 9.26 -8.91
C SER A 95 -3.51 7.78 -9.03
N ILE A 96 -4.24 7.23 -8.05
CA ILE A 96 -4.39 5.78 -7.89
C ILE A 96 -5.07 5.13 -9.09
N ARG A 97 -6.12 5.76 -9.63
CA ARG A 97 -6.80 5.28 -10.84
C ARG A 97 -5.82 5.10 -12.02
N ARG A 98 -4.95 6.08 -12.24
CA ARG A 98 -4.00 6.08 -13.36
C ARG A 98 -2.88 5.05 -13.15
N VAL A 99 -2.33 4.99 -11.94
CA VAL A 99 -1.23 4.08 -11.60
C VAL A 99 -1.69 2.62 -11.64
N MET A 100 -2.92 2.34 -11.21
CA MET A 100 -3.49 0.99 -11.18
C MET A 100 -4.17 0.57 -12.49
N GLY A 101 -4.27 1.46 -13.49
CA GLY A 101 -4.92 1.17 -14.78
C GLY A 101 -6.44 0.96 -14.70
N LEU A 102 -7.14 1.68 -13.81
CA LEU A 102 -8.58 1.59 -13.53
C LEU A 102 -9.45 2.61 -14.30
#